data_AF-A0A7Y1Z588-F1
#
_entry.id   AF-A0A7Y1Z588-F1
#
_cell.length_a   1.000
_cell.length_b   1.000
_cell.length_c   1.000
_cell.angle_alpha   90.00
_cell.angle_beta   90.00
_cell.angle_gamma   90.00
#
_symmetry.space_group_name_H-M   'P 1'
#
loop_
_entity.id
_entity.type
_entity.pdbx_description
1 polymer ?
#
loop_
_entity_poly.entity_id
_entity_poly.type
_entity_poly.pdbx_seq_one_letter_code
_entity_poly.pdbx_strand_id
1 'polypeptide(L)'
;GYVMYQKDVDRVQEFRKCIECYLCQNVCHILRDHDKKDAFIGPRFMIRVASLEMHPLDIEDRIPELKNDFGSGMCNITRCCTDVCPEHINLTDNGIIPLKERVIDRFYDPVTILRRKLFGEWRKKLPPIKHE
;
A
#
# COMPACT_ATOMS: atom_id res chain seq x y z
N GLY A 1 -15.02 -23.40 -4.64
CA GLY A 1 -14.12 -22.34 -5.14
C GLY A 1 -14.41 -21.06 -4.39
N TYR A 2 -13.43 -20.15 -4.27
CA TYR A 2 -13.66 -18.82 -3.69
C TYR A 2 -14.58 -18.00 -4.60
N VAL A 3 -15.61 -17.37 -4.02
CA VAL A 3 -16.52 -16.46 -4.73
C VAL A 3 -16.12 -15.03 -4.37
N MET A 4 -15.78 -14.26 -5.39
CA MET A 4 -15.32 -12.87 -5.25
C MET A 4 -16.50 -11.91 -5.39
N TYR A 5 -16.72 -11.05 -4.41
CA TYR A 5 -17.74 -10.01 -4.49
C TYR A 5 -17.13 -8.70 -4.99
N GLN A 6 -17.94 -7.85 -5.63
CA GLN A 6 -17.50 -6.56 -6.15
C GLN A 6 -16.83 -5.69 -5.08
N LYS A 7 -17.42 -5.64 -3.87
CA LYS A 7 -16.87 -4.94 -2.70
C LYS A 7 -15.45 -5.38 -2.30
N ASP A 8 -15.07 -6.62 -2.61
CA ASP A 8 -13.75 -7.16 -2.27
C ASP A 8 -12.67 -6.69 -3.25
N VAL A 9 -13.06 -6.11 -4.39
CA VAL A 9 -12.16 -5.70 -5.48
C VAL A 9 -12.33 -4.26 -5.95
N ASP A 10 -13.37 -3.53 -5.54
CA ASP A 10 -13.59 -2.13 -5.93
C ASP A 10 -12.33 -1.27 -5.83
N ARG A 11 -11.65 -1.35 -4.67
CA ARG A 11 -10.39 -0.64 -4.42
C ARG A 11 -9.29 -1.06 -5.38
N VAL A 12 -9.11 -2.36 -5.59
CA VAL A 12 -8.02 -2.88 -6.45
C VAL A 12 -8.30 -2.62 -7.93
N GLN A 13 -9.58 -2.57 -8.34
CA GLN A 13 -9.98 -2.22 -9.70
C GLN A 13 -9.62 -0.77 -10.03
N GLU A 14 -9.70 0.16 -9.07
CA GLU A 14 -9.23 1.54 -9.27
C GLU A 14 -7.75 1.56 -9.70
N PHE A 15 -6.89 0.78 -9.04
CA PHE A 15 -5.45 0.75 -9.35
C PHE A 15 -5.14 0.16 -10.73
N ARG A 16 -6.05 -0.64 -11.31
CA ARG A 16 -5.91 -1.20 -12.66
C ARG A 16 -6.09 -0.17 -13.76
N LYS A 17 -6.61 1.02 -13.45
CA LYS A 17 -6.65 2.14 -14.41
C LYS A 17 -5.26 2.72 -14.70
N CYS A 18 -4.24 2.39 -13.91
CA CYS A 18 -2.91 2.97 -14.07
C CYS A 18 -2.31 2.64 -15.45
N ILE A 19 -2.10 3.67 -16.27
CA ILE A 19 -1.49 3.58 -17.62
C ILE A 19 0.05 3.63 -17.61
N GLU A 20 0.67 3.50 -16.43
CA GLU A 20 2.14 3.52 -16.28
C GLU A 20 2.83 4.76 -16.89
N CYS A 21 2.22 5.95 -16.76
CA CYS A 21 2.83 7.19 -17.27
C CYS A 21 3.97 7.75 -16.39
N TYR A 22 4.14 7.22 -15.18
CA TYR A 22 5.17 7.63 -14.19
C TYR A 22 5.15 9.11 -13.74
N LEU A 23 4.11 9.90 -14.04
CA LEU A 23 3.99 11.28 -13.55
C LEU A 23 4.04 11.37 -12.02
N CYS A 24 3.39 10.41 -11.35
CA CYS A 24 3.43 10.31 -9.88
C CYS A 24 4.84 10.07 -9.33
N GLN A 25 5.71 9.34 -10.05
CA GLN A 25 7.12 9.17 -9.65
C GLN A 25 7.87 10.48 -9.78
N ASN A 26 7.71 11.16 -10.91
CA ASN A 26 8.47 12.36 -11.23
C ASN A 26 8.16 13.51 -10.25
N VAL A 27 6.88 13.70 -9.88
CA VAL A 27 6.48 14.77 -8.96
C VAL A 27 6.80 14.47 -7.49
N CYS A 28 7.08 13.22 -7.13
CA CYS A 28 7.25 12.83 -5.73
C CYS A 28 8.47 13.54 -5.12
N HIS A 29 8.25 14.40 -4.13
CA HIS A 29 9.32 15.19 -3.49
C HIS A 29 10.43 14.32 -2.87
N ILE A 30 10.13 13.10 -2.41
CA ILE A 30 11.14 12.16 -1.89
C ILE A 30 12.12 11.71 -2.99
N LEU A 31 11.61 11.49 -4.20
CA LEU A 31 12.43 11.05 -5.33
C LEU A 31 13.08 12.21 -6.08
N ARG A 32 12.36 13.33 -6.21
CA ARG A 32 12.79 14.50 -6.96
C ARG A 32 13.70 15.41 -6.16
N ASP A 33 13.30 15.75 -4.94
CA ASP A 33 13.94 16.81 -4.16
C ASP A 33 14.94 16.23 -3.15
N HIS A 34 14.66 15.05 -2.58
CA HIS A 34 15.56 14.36 -1.64
C HIS A 34 16.46 13.29 -2.28
N ASP A 35 16.31 13.05 -3.59
CA ASP A 35 17.06 12.07 -4.39
C ASP A 35 17.18 10.66 -3.77
N LYS A 36 16.13 10.19 -3.10
CA LYS A 36 16.11 8.89 -2.39
C LYS A 36 15.66 7.72 -3.27
N LYS A 37 16.16 7.66 -4.50
CA LYS A 37 15.77 6.60 -5.47
C LYS A 37 16.29 5.21 -5.10
N ASP A 38 17.32 5.16 -4.27
CA ASP A 38 17.92 3.96 -3.69
C ASP A 38 17.14 3.43 -2.46
N ALA A 39 16.48 4.33 -1.72
CA ALA A 39 15.82 4.01 -0.46
C ALA A 39 14.29 3.96 -0.54
N PHE A 40 13.68 4.55 -1.58
CA PHE A 40 12.23 4.56 -1.75
C PHE A 40 11.85 4.21 -3.19
N ILE A 41 10.98 3.21 -3.35
CA ILE A 41 10.53 2.80 -4.69
C ILE A 41 9.61 3.83 -5.33
N GLY A 42 8.94 4.68 -4.56
CA GLY A 42 8.03 5.70 -5.09
C GLY A 42 6.56 5.28 -5.24
N PRO A 43 5.65 6.26 -5.39
CA PRO A 43 4.21 6.04 -5.48
C PRO A 43 3.78 5.06 -6.57
N ARG A 44 4.36 5.06 -7.78
CA ARG A 44 3.91 4.13 -8.85
C ARG A 44 4.05 2.68 -8.41
N PHE A 45 5.21 2.31 -7.88
CA PHE A 45 5.49 0.94 -7.48
C PHE A 45 4.78 0.59 -6.17
N MET A 46 4.61 1.55 -5.26
CA MET A 46 3.74 1.36 -4.08
C MET A 46 2.31 0.97 -4.48
N ILE A 47 1.73 1.60 -5.51
CA ILE A 47 0.40 1.21 -5.99
C ILE A 47 0.40 -0.16 -6.65
N ARG A 48 1.51 -0.58 -7.29
CA ARG A 48 1.63 -1.96 -7.75
C ARG A 48 1.58 -2.94 -6.57
N VAL A 49 2.30 -2.65 -5.49
CA VAL A 49 2.26 -3.46 -4.27
C VAL A 49 0.85 -3.47 -3.69
N ALA A 50 0.18 -2.31 -3.58
CA ALA A 50 -1.19 -2.21 -3.11
C ALA A 50 -2.16 -3.07 -3.93
N SER A 51 -2.01 -3.09 -5.25
CA SER A 51 -2.85 -3.88 -6.16
C SER A 51 -2.77 -5.39 -5.92
N LEU A 52 -1.65 -5.89 -5.39
CA LEU A 52 -1.44 -7.31 -5.08
C LEU A 52 -1.77 -7.60 -3.62
N GLU A 53 -1.21 -6.80 -2.72
CA GLU A 53 -1.33 -6.97 -1.27
C GLU A 53 -2.80 -6.87 -0.81
N MET A 54 -3.61 -6.05 -1.47
CA MET A 54 -5.03 -5.90 -1.16
C MET A 54 -5.94 -6.83 -1.97
N HIS A 55 -5.42 -7.61 -2.92
CA HIS A 55 -6.23 -8.51 -3.73
C HIS A 55 -6.70 -9.72 -2.91
N PRO A 56 -8.00 -10.08 -2.93
CA PRO A 56 -8.54 -11.14 -2.07
C PRO A 56 -8.01 -12.54 -2.38
N LEU A 57 -7.61 -12.79 -3.63
CA LEU A 57 -7.01 -14.08 -4.05
C LEU A 57 -5.49 -14.13 -3.91
N ASP A 58 -4.84 -13.03 -3.60
CA ASP A 58 -3.39 -13.03 -3.48
C ASP A 58 -3.00 -13.61 -2.11
N ILE A 59 -2.13 -14.62 -2.13
CA ILE A 59 -1.71 -15.41 -0.96
C ILE A 59 -0.35 -14.99 -0.40
N GLU A 60 0.42 -14.23 -1.18
CA GLU A 60 1.76 -13.79 -0.82
C GLU A 60 1.70 -12.60 0.13
N ASP A 61 2.68 -12.53 1.03
CA ASP A 61 2.77 -11.52 2.08
C ASP A 61 3.95 -10.59 1.81
N ARG A 62 3.66 -9.37 1.33
CA ARG A 62 4.69 -8.39 0.95
C ARG A 62 4.91 -7.32 2.01
N ILE A 63 4.23 -7.40 3.16
CA ILE A 63 4.33 -6.39 4.22
C ILE A 63 5.76 -6.30 4.82
N PRO A 64 6.53 -7.39 4.97
CA PRO A 64 7.93 -7.29 5.41
C PRO A 64 8.83 -6.55 4.42
N GLU A 65 8.75 -6.89 3.13
CA GLU A 65 9.49 -6.22 2.05
C GLU A 65 9.09 -4.75 1.95
N LEU A 66 7.79 -4.46 2.10
CA LEU A 66 7.27 -3.11 2.10
C LEU A 66 7.89 -2.22 3.19
N LYS A 67 8.17 -2.80 4.37
CA LYS A 67 8.82 -2.11 5.49
C LYS A 67 10.32 -1.95 5.27
N ASN A 68 10.99 -3.03 4.89
CA ASN A 68 12.46 -3.08 4.94
C ASN A 68 13.11 -2.63 3.62
N ASP A 69 12.51 -2.95 2.48
CA ASP A 69 13.15 -2.84 1.16
C ASP A 69 12.50 -1.76 0.30
N PHE A 70 11.18 -1.58 0.38
CA PHE A 70 10.47 -0.64 -0.49
C PHE A 70 10.42 0.80 0.04
N GLY A 71 10.88 1.04 1.26
CA GLY A 71 10.94 2.39 1.83
C GLY A 71 9.58 3.01 2.10
N SER A 72 8.54 2.22 2.40
CA SER A 72 7.17 2.73 2.67
C SER A 72 7.12 3.82 3.76
N GLY A 73 8.07 3.81 4.69
CA GLY A 73 8.23 4.83 5.73
C GLY A 73 8.64 6.21 5.21
N MET A 74 9.18 6.30 3.98
CA MET A 74 9.69 7.56 3.40
C MET A 74 8.57 8.46 2.88
N CYS A 75 7.40 7.91 2.54
CA CYS A 75 6.31 8.71 1.99
C CYS A 75 5.66 9.60 3.07
N ASN A 76 5.63 10.92 2.84
CA ASN A 76 5.05 11.90 3.77
C ASN A 76 3.55 12.18 3.55
N ILE A 77 2.87 11.42 2.69
CA ILE A 77 1.39 11.52 2.50
C ILE A 77 0.96 12.94 2.07
N THR A 78 1.78 13.61 1.26
CA THR A 78 1.53 14.98 0.76
C THR A 78 0.55 15.06 -0.40
N ARG A 79 0.05 13.91 -0.88
CA ARG A 79 -0.88 13.78 -2.02
C ARG A 79 -0.37 14.24 -3.40
N CYS A 80 0.87 14.72 -3.51
CA CYS A 80 1.47 15.12 -4.80
C CYS A 80 1.30 14.08 -5.93
N CYS A 81 1.35 12.78 -5.60
CA CYS A 81 1.17 11.70 -6.55
C CYS A 81 -0.29 11.49 -7.01
N THR A 82 -1.27 11.77 -6.14
CA THR A 82 -2.70 11.72 -6.46
C THR A 82 -3.07 12.89 -7.37
N ASP A 83 -2.60 14.09 -7.04
CA ASP A 83 -3.03 15.33 -7.71
C ASP A 83 -2.62 15.41 -9.18
N VAL A 84 -1.54 14.69 -9.56
CA VAL A 84 -1.04 14.64 -10.95
C VAL A 84 -1.52 13.43 -11.75
N CYS A 85 -2.27 12.50 -11.14
CA CYS A 85 -2.64 11.28 -11.83
C CYS A 85 -3.70 11.54 -12.91
N PRO A 86 -3.41 11.28 -14.20
CA PRO A 86 -4.36 11.57 -15.28
C PRO A 86 -5.58 10.64 -15.26
N GLU A 87 -5.46 9.49 -14.61
CA GLU A 87 -6.53 8.49 -14.48
C GLU A 87 -7.38 8.69 -13.21
N HIS A 88 -7.13 9.80 -12.48
CA HIS A 88 -7.84 10.16 -11.26
C HIS A 88 -7.87 9.03 -10.21
N ILE A 89 -6.77 8.28 -10.11
CA ILE A 89 -6.60 7.25 -9.08
C ILE A 89 -6.31 7.96 -7.75
N ASN A 90 -6.97 7.54 -6.68
CA ASN A 90 -6.69 8.03 -5.33
C ASN A 90 -5.49 7.27 -4.73
N LEU A 91 -4.30 7.48 -5.31
CA LEU A 91 -3.07 6.76 -4.95
C LEU A 91 -2.82 6.82 -3.43
N THR A 92 -2.94 8.00 -2.86
CA THR A 92 -2.61 8.23 -1.45
C THR A 92 -3.63 7.55 -0.53
N ASP A 93 -4.92 7.85 -0.68
CA ASP A 93 -5.96 7.41 0.27
C ASP A 93 -6.30 5.93 0.14
N ASN A 94 -6.43 5.44 -1.09
CA ASN A 94 -6.86 4.07 -1.31
C ASN A 94 -5.67 3.10 -1.35
N GLY A 95 -4.47 3.57 -1.72
CA GLY A 95 -3.29 2.73 -1.92
C GLY A 95 -2.24 2.87 -0.83
N ILE A 96 -1.59 4.04 -0.74
CA ILE A 96 -0.40 4.25 0.10
C ILE A 96 -0.74 4.22 1.59
N ILE A 97 -1.79 4.93 2.03
CA ILE A 97 -2.20 4.95 3.44
C ILE A 97 -2.53 3.53 3.93
N PRO A 98 -3.38 2.73 3.26
CA PRO A 98 -3.72 1.40 3.78
C PRO A 98 -2.55 0.42 3.74
N LEU A 99 -1.58 0.61 2.83
CA LEU A 99 -0.31 -0.11 2.88
C LEU A 99 0.51 0.25 4.13
N LYS A 100 0.63 1.54 4.45
CA LYS A 100 1.34 2.00 5.65
C LYS A 100 0.64 1.54 6.92
N GLU A 101 -0.68 1.58 6.98
CA GLU A 101 -1.47 1.06 8.11
C GLU A 101 -1.16 -0.42 8.36
N ARG A 102 -1.14 -1.27 7.33
CA ARG A 102 -0.76 -2.70 7.49
C ARG A 102 0.66 -2.89 8.03
N VAL A 103 1.61 -2.04 7.64
CA VAL A 103 2.97 -2.04 8.19
C VAL A 103 2.95 -1.63 9.67
N ILE A 104 2.20 -0.59 10.01
CA ILE A 104 2.04 -0.08 11.38
C ILE A 104 1.40 -1.14 12.28
N ASP A 105 0.26 -1.69 11.89
CA ASP A 105 -0.46 -2.74 12.61
C ASP A 105 0.41 -3.97 12.85
N ARG A 106 1.30 -4.29 11.90
CA ARG A 106 2.15 -5.47 12.01
C ARG A 106 3.36 -5.27 12.90
N PHE A 107 4.04 -4.14 12.80
CA PHE A 107 5.38 -3.96 13.36
C PHE A 107 5.48 -2.90 14.46
N TYR A 108 4.49 -2.02 14.58
CA TYR A 108 4.56 -0.85 15.45
C TYR A 108 3.41 -0.77 16.47
N ASP A 109 2.23 -1.32 16.18
CA ASP A 109 1.10 -1.30 17.12
C ASP A 109 1.33 -2.22 18.33
N PRO A 110 1.51 -1.67 19.56
CA PRO A 110 1.76 -2.46 20.76
C PRO A 110 0.56 -3.35 21.13
N VAL A 111 -0.67 -2.95 20.80
CA VAL A 111 -1.88 -3.73 21.09
C VAL A 111 -1.91 -4.98 20.23
N THR A 112 -1.69 -4.84 18.92
CA THR A 112 -1.62 -5.98 17.99
C THR A 112 -0.45 -6.90 18.32
N ILE A 113 0.71 -6.36 18.70
CA ILE A 113 1.89 -7.15 19.11
C ILE A 113 1.60 -7.94 20.39
N LEU A 114 1.06 -7.29 21.43
CA LEU A 114 0.73 -7.95 22.69
C LEU A 114 -0.32 -9.06 22.48
N ARG A 115 -1.34 -8.78 21.67
CA ARG A 115 -2.38 -9.76 21.31
C ARG A 115 -1.77 -10.99 20.62
N ARG A 116 -0.85 -10.82 19.67
CA ARG A 116 -0.17 -11.94 19.01
C ARG A 116 0.68 -12.76 19.97
N LYS A 117 1.35 -12.11 20.94
CA LYS A 117 2.12 -12.81 21.97
C LYS A 117 1.23 -13.65 22.90
N LEU A 118 0.03 -13.17 23.22
CA LEU A 118 -0.90 -13.85 24.13
C LEU A 118 -1.73 -14.94 23.45
N PHE A 119 -2.18 -14.71 22.21
CA PHE A 119 -3.15 -15.58 21.52
C PHE A 119 -2.58 -16.30 20.29
N GLY A 120 -1.27 -16.21 20.05
CA GLY A 120 -0.60 -16.81 18.89
C GLY A 120 -0.70 -15.99 17.60
N GLU A 121 -0.08 -16.49 16.52
CA GLU A 121 -0.09 -15.81 15.23
C GLU A 121 -1.49 -15.77 14.60
N TRP A 122 -1.98 -14.57 14.36
CA TRP A 122 -3.18 -14.32 13.54
C TRP A 122 -2.78 -14.12 12.08
N ARG A 123 -3.51 -14.78 11.16
CA ARG A 123 -3.49 -14.72 9.67
C ARG A 123 -2.33 -13.93 9.03
N LYS A 124 -1.52 -14.61 8.21
CA LYS A 124 -0.43 -14.00 7.40
C LYS A 124 -0.86 -12.73 6.63
N LYS A 125 -2.12 -12.66 6.18
CA LYS A 125 -2.71 -11.48 5.54
C LYS A 125 -3.84 -10.92 6.38
N LEU A 126 -3.71 -9.66 6.82
CA LEU A 126 -4.80 -8.91 7.43
C LEU A 126 -5.89 -8.69 6.37
N PRO A 127 -7.19 -8.91 6.71
CA PRO A 127 -8.26 -8.54 5.80
C PRO A 127 -8.18 -7.03 5.50
N PRO A 128 -8.60 -6.58 4.29
CA PRO A 128 -8.63 -5.15 3.99
C PRO A 128 -9.43 -4.41 5.07
N ILE A 129 -8.85 -3.33 5.60
CA ILE A 129 -9.54 -2.43 6.52
C ILE A 129 -10.76 -1.90 5.76
N LYS A 130 -11.94 -2.20 6.30
CA LYS A 130 -13.20 -1.66 5.82
C LYS A 130 -13.25 -0.21 6.31
N HIS A 131 -13.05 0.73 5.40
CA HIS A 131 -13.51 2.09 5.61
C HIS A 131 -14.94 2.09 5.07
N GLU A 132 -15.92 2.16 5.96
CA GLU A 132 -17.32 2.43 5.62
C GLU A 132 -17.46 3.83 5.04
#